data_AF-A0A3P8DFT2-F1
#
_entry.id   AF-A0A3P8DFT2-F1
#
_cell.length_a   1.000
_cell.length_b   1.000
_cell.length_c   1.000
_cell.angle_alpha   90.00
_cell.angle_beta   90.00
_cell.angle_gamma   90.00
#
_symmetry.space_group_name_H-M   'P 1'
#
loop_
_entity.id
_entity.type
_entity.pdbx_description
1 polymer ?
#
loop_
_entity_poly.entity_id
_entity_poly.type
_entity_poly.pdbx_seq_one_letter_code
_entity_poly.pdbx_strand_id
1 'polypeptide(L)'
;MNRTELYNETNEKLKLSLNYPSTVARNGRMILLLVDALGYALIQDNNENNQLLHGHISSHSQNRYHPLLDSLSKAVFIGKFIADPPTTTLQRLKALMTGSMPTFIDAGSNFGGSEVMEDNLLKQWNKAGKQIRFVGDETWIDLFPDRYVD
;
A
#
# COMPACT_ATOMS: atom_id res chain seq x y z
N MET A 1 -13.98 -5.91 14.73
CA MET A 1 -14.43 -5.71 13.35
C MET A 1 -14.18 -6.99 12.55
N ASN A 2 -15.22 -7.62 12.01
CA ASN A 2 -15.10 -8.81 11.17
C ASN A 2 -14.77 -8.44 9.70
N ARG A 3 -14.38 -9.42 8.86
CA ARG A 3 -13.96 -9.17 7.45
C ARG A 3 -15.08 -8.50 6.62
N THR A 4 -16.34 -8.84 6.89
CA THR A 4 -17.50 -8.30 6.17
C THR A 4 -17.74 -6.83 6.52
N GLU A 5 -17.63 -6.47 7.79
CA GLU A 5 -17.72 -5.09 8.25
C GLU A 5 -16.61 -4.23 7.62
N LEU A 6 -15.37 -4.76 7.57
CA LEU A 6 -14.23 -4.06 6.97
C LEU A 6 -14.40 -3.83 5.47
N TYR A 7 -14.92 -4.83 4.76
CA TYR A 7 -15.24 -4.73 3.35
C TYR A 7 -16.31 -3.65 3.09
N ASN A 8 -17.38 -3.64 3.89
CA ASN A 8 -18.45 -2.67 3.74
C ASN A 8 -17.98 -1.24 4.03
N GLU A 9 -17.23 -1.01 5.12
CA GLU A 9 -16.69 0.30 5.44
C GLU A 9 -15.74 0.82 4.34
N THR A 10 -14.88 -0.06 3.83
CA THR A 10 -13.93 0.27 2.76
C THR A 10 -14.67 0.68 1.49
N ASN A 11 -15.70 -0.06 1.09
CA ASN A 11 -16.47 0.25 -0.10
C ASN A 11 -17.25 1.56 0.00
N GLU A 12 -17.83 1.87 1.16
CA GLU A 12 -18.52 3.15 1.36
C GLU A 12 -17.54 4.33 1.28
N LYS A 13 -16.36 4.22 1.87
CA LYS A 13 -15.30 5.24 1.77
C LYS A 13 -14.77 5.39 0.34
N LEU A 14 -14.60 4.30 -0.40
CA LEU A 14 -14.20 4.34 -1.81
C LEU A 14 -15.25 5.04 -2.67
N LYS A 15 -16.54 4.72 -2.51
CA LYS A 15 -17.64 5.40 -3.20
C LYS A 15 -17.64 6.90 -2.91
N LEU A 16 -17.42 7.31 -1.66
CA LEU A 16 -17.29 8.72 -1.29
C LEU A 16 -16.12 9.39 -2.02
N SER A 17 -14.95 8.75 -2.07
CA SER A 17 -13.77 9.31 -2.77
C SER A 17 -13.99 9.49 -4.29
N LEU A 18 -14.76 8.59 -4.91
CA LEU A 18 -15.13 8.67 -6.32
C LEU A 18 -16.13 9.80 -6.60
N ASN A 19 -17.04 10.06 -5.65
CA ASN A 19 -18.08 11.10 -5.78
C ASN A 19 -17.55 12.52 -5.49
N TYR A 20 -16.43 12.64 -4.79
CA TYR A 20 -15.74 13.90 -4.52
C TYR A 20 -14.32 13.87 -5.09
N PRO A 21 -14.14 13.79 -6.42
CA PRO A 21 -12.83 13.74 -7.02
C PRO A 21 -12.08 15.03 -6.66
N SER A 22 -11.04 14.91 -5.83
CA SER A 22 -10.05 15.97 -5.68
C SER A 22 -9.49 16.23 -7.08
N THR A 23 -9.73 17.43 -7.61
CA THR A 23 -9.29 17.95 -8.93
C THR A 23 -8.46 16.96 -9.77
N VAL A 24 -9.05 16.42 -10.84
CA VAL A 24 -8.35 15.55 -11.79
C VAL A 24 -7.16 16.31 -12.38
N ALA A 25 -5.98 16.10 -11.82
CA ALA A 25 -4.75 16.68 -12.32
C ALA A 25 -4.42 15.98 -13.65
N ARG A 26 -4.74 16.64 -14.76
CA ARG A 26 -4.56 16.13 -16.13
C ARG A 26 -3.12 15.69 -16.43
N ASN A 27 -2.13 16.28 -15.72
CA ASN A 27 -0.71 15.91 -15.69
C ASN A 27 -0.20 15.76 -14.24
N GLY A 28 -0.85 14.93 -13.43
CA GLY A 28 -0.40 14.62 -12.07
C GLY A 28 0.88 13.78 -12.05
N ARG A 29 1.75 14.06 -11.07
CA ARG A 29 2.82 13.12 -10.66
C ARG A 29 2.27 12.29 -9.51
N MET A 30 2.53 10.99 -9.53
CA MET A 30 2.16 10.07 -8.45
C MET A 30 3.43 9.63 -7.72
N ILE A 31 3.37 9.61 -6.40
CA ILE A 31 4.40 9.01 -5.55
C ILE A 31 3.75 7.81 -4.87
N LEU A 32 4.26 6.61 -5.15
CA LEU A 32 3.86 5.39 -4.46
C LEU A 32 4.97 5.03 -3.47
N LEU A 33 4.67 5.15 -2.17
CA LEU A 33 5.57 4.75 -1.10
C LEU A 33 5.10 3.42 -0.52
N LEU A 34 5.88 2.36 -0.72
CA LEU A 34 5.66 1.08 -0.07
C LEU A 34 6.65 0.93 1.08
N VAL A 35 6.14 0.61 2.26
CA VAL A 35 6.95 0.38 3.47
C VAL A 35 6.79 -1.07 3.88
N ASP A 36 7.89 -1.83 3.82
CA ASP A 36 7.87 -3.22 4.25
C ASP A 36 7.65 -3.31 5.77
N ALA A 37 6.95 -4.36 6.20
CA ALA A 37 6.60 -4.62 7.59
C ALA A 37 5.82 -3.49 8.32
N LEU A 38 5.24 -2.53 7.59
CA LEU A 38 4.37 -1.50 8.19
C LEU A 38 3.00 -2.09 8.55
N GLY A 39 2.91 -2.68 9.74
CA GLY A 39 1.67 -3.24 10.26
C GLY A 39 0.65 -2.18 10.67
N TYR A 40 -0.64 -2.50 10.53
CA TYR A 40 -1.75 -1.61 10.90
C TYR A 40 -1.68 -1.13 12.36
N ALA A 41 -1.18 -1.96 13.28
CA ALA A 41 -1.04 -1.62 14.70
C ALA A 41 -0.09 -0.44 14.97
N LEU A 42 0.81 -0.11 14.03
CA LEU A 42 1.72 1.04 14.14
C LEU A 42 1.04 2.37 13.77
N ILE A 43 -0.06 2.31 13.01
CA ILE A 43 -0.79 3.48 12.51
C ILE A 43 -2.03 3.75 13.38
N GLN A 44 -2.53 2.73 14.07
CA GLN A 44 -3.68 2.86 14.95
C GLN A 44 -3.35 3.75 16.15
N ASP A 45 -4.01 4.91 16.24
CA ASP A 45 -3.92 5.78 17.39
C ASP A 45 -4.57 5.08 18.60
N ASN A 46 -3.77 4.81 19.63
CA ASN A 46 -4.20 4.07 20.83
C ASN A 46 -5.05 4.98 21.73
N ASN A 47 -6.26 5.31 21.29
CA ASN A 47 -7.19 6.10 22.12
C ASN A 47 -8.02 5.25 23.09
N GLU A 48 -7.88 3.92 23.12
CA GLU A 48 -8.60 3.08 24.09
C GLU A 48 -7.71 1.95 24.66
N ASN A 49 -7.22 2.17 25.89
CA ASN A 49 -7.07 1.19 26.98
C ASN A 49 -6.25 -0.11 26.80
N ASN A 50 -5.31 -0.21 25.85
CA ASN A 50 -4.40 -1.38 25.79
C ASN A 50 -3.08 -1.12 26.54
N GLN A 51 -3.04 -1.52 27.82
CA GLN A 51 -1.89 -1.41 28.74
C GLN A 51 -0.69 -2.33 28.43
N LEU A 52 -0.62 -2.98 27.26
CA LEU A 52 0.40 -4.01 26.99
C LEU A 52 1.65 -3.52 26.21
N LEU A 53 1.74 -2.23 25.87
CA LEU A 53 2.90 -1.65 25.15
C LEU A 53 3.44 -0.36 25.78
N HIS A 54 3.33 -0.20 27.11
CA HIS A 54 3.69 1.03 27.84
C HIS A 54 5.21 1.31 27.98
N GLY A 55 6.06 0.76 27.10
CA GLY A 55 7.51 0.69 27.35
C GLY A 55 8.40 1.68 26.61
N HIS A 56 8.21 1.94 25.31
CA HIS A 56 9.32 2.48 24.51
C HIS A 56 8.99 3.52 23.44
N ILE A 57 7.74 3.96 23.30
CA ILE A 57 7.44 5.15 22.48
C ILE A 57 6.86 6.20 23.41
N SER A 58 7.77 7.04 23.88
CA SER A 58 7.52 8.14 24.79
C SER A 58 6.27 8.93 24.42
N SER A 59 5.49 9.19 25.46
CA SER A 59 4.48 10.23 25.61
C SER A 59 5.04 11.64 25.36
N HIS A 60 5.49 11.92 24.13
CA HIS A 60 5.99 13.24 23.75
C HIS A 60 5.38 13.83 22.48
N SER A 61 4.41 13.15 21.86
CA SER A 61 3.60 13.74 20.81
C SER A 61 2.31 14.33 21.39
N GLN A 62 2.45 15.30 22.32
CA GLN A 62 1.45 16.36 22.48
C GLN A 62 1.53 17.26 21.24
N ASN A 63 1.19 16.69 20.09
CA ASN A 63 1.30 17.38 18.83
C ASN A 63 0.00 18.08 18.51
N ARG A 64 0.05 19.38 18.78
CA ARG A 64 -0.67 20.42 18.07
C ARG A 64 -0.45 20.27 16.56
N TYR A 65 -1.16 19.36 15.90
CA TYR A 65 -1.33 19.34 14.46
C TYR A 65 -2.82 19.59 14.18
N HIS A 66 -3.26 20.85 14.21
CA HIS A 66 -3.30 21.80 13.09
C HIS A 66 -4.46 21.48 12.11
N PRO A 67 -5.36 22.43 11.78
CA PRO A 67 -6.50 22.25 10.86
C PRO A 67 -6.16 21.72 9.45
N LEU A 68 -4.87 21.55 9.14
CA LEU A 68 -4.37 20.81 7.98
C LEU A 68 -4.70 19.32 8.06
N LEU A 69 -4.69 18.69 9.24
CA LEU A 69 -5.10 17.29 9.39
C LEU A 69 -6.62 17.11 9.17
N ASP A 70 -7.45 18.09 9.51
CA ASP A 70 -8.89 18.08 9.21
C ASP A 70 -9.19 18.33 7.72
N SER A 71 -8.32 19.05 7.02
CA SER A 71 -8.39 19.20 5.57
C SER A 71 -7.81 17.98 4.85
N LEU A 72 -6.73 17.38 5.37
CA LEU A 72 -6.09 16.19 4.82
C LEU A 72 -6.90 14.94 5.11
N SER A 73 -7.62 14.85 6.23
CA SER A 73 -8.49 13.71 6.56
C SER A 73 -9.61 13.52 5.54
N LYS A 74 -10.00 14.57 4.82
CA LYS A 74 -10.93 14.49 3.68
C LYS A 74 -10.27 13.97 2.39
N ALA A 75 -8.94 14.01 2.31
CA ALA A 75 -8.14 13.60 1.15
C ALA A 75 -7.29 12.34 1.42
N VAL A 76 -7.24 11.85 2.65
CA VAL A 76 -6.41 10.72 3.11
C VAL A 76 -7.32 9.56 3.48
N PHE A 77 -7.13 8.42 2.82
CA PHE A 77 -7.79 7.17 3.13
C PHE A 77 -6.81 6.22 3.84
N ILE A 78 -7.20 5.74 5.02
CA ILE A 78 -6.50 4.68 5.75
C ILE A 78 -7.39 3.45 5.75
N GLY A 79 -6.96 2.39 5.08
CA GLY A 79 -7.63 1.09 5.05
C GLY A 79 -6.86 0.04 5.84
N LYS A 80 -7.57 -0.92 6.43
CA LYS A 80 -6.96 -2.14 6.98
C LYS A 80 -6.97 -3.22 5.91
N PHE A 81 -5.80 -3.80 5.61
CA PHE A 81 -5.69 -4.97 4.76
C PHE A 81 -5.37 -6.20 5.61
N ILE A 82 -6.17 -7.26 5.48
CA ILE A 82 -5.93 -8.54 6.16
C ILE A 82 -5.36 -9.51 5.14
N ALA A 83 -4.09 -9.85 5.33
CA ALA A 83 -3.29 -10.67 4.43
C ALA A 83 -3.48 -12.17 4.72
N ASP A 84 -4.00 -12.95 3.76
CA ASP A 84 -4.09 -14.42 3.85
C ASP A 84 -2.73 -15.09 3.53
N PRO A 85 -2.25 -16.11 4.25
CA PRO A 85 -0.96 -16.77 3.95
C PRO A 85 -0.81 -17.22 2.48
N PRO A 86 0.40 -17.17 1.87
CA PRO A 86 1.69 -16.77 2.44
C PRO A 86 1.87 -15.25 2.62
N THR A 87 2.72 -14.85 3.56
CA THR A 87 2.97 -13.44 3.93
C THR A 87 4.38 -12.97 3.59
N THR A 88 5.03 -13.56 2.58
CA THR A 88 6.37 -13.12 2.15
C THR A 88 6.29 -11.81 1.36
N THR A 89 7.32 -10.97 1.47
CA THR A 89 7.39 -9.65 0.81
C THR A 89 7.20 -9.77 -0.70
N LEU A 90 7.89 -10.73 -1.34
CA LEU A 90 7.79 -10.98 -2.79
C LEU A 90 6.36 -11.29 -3.25
N GLN A 91 5.65 -12.18 -2.56
CA GLN A 91 4.29 -12.57 -2.96
C GLN A 91 3.29 -11.41 -2.78
N ARG A 92 3.50 -10.58 -1.75
CA ARG A 92 2.68 -9.38 -1.52
C ARG A 92 2.92 -8.31 -2.55
N LEU A 93 4.18 -8.10 -2.90
CA LEU A 93 4.56 -7.15 -3.92
C LEU A 93 4.01 -7.56 -5.29
N LYS A 94 4.14 -8.84 -5.67
CA LYS A 94 3.53 -9.38 -6.89
C LYS A 94 2.01 -9.13 -6.90
N ALA A 95 1.31 -9.58 -5.86
CA ALA A 95 -0.15 -9.42 -5.74
C ALA A 95 -0.61 -7.95 -5.79
N LEU A 96 0.13 -7.04 -5.16
CA LEU A 96 -0.17 -5.61 -5.17
C LEU A 96 -0.07 -5.01 -6.57
N MET A 97 0.96 -5.41 -7.32
CA MET A 97 1.24 -4.83 -8.64
C MET A 97 0.41 -5.47 -9.76
N THR A 98 0.03 -6.75 -9.65
CA THR A 98 -0.78 -7.47 -10.64
C THR A 98 -2.28 -7.42 -10.32
N GLY A 99 -2.65 -7.17 -9.06
CA GLY A 99 -4.03 -7.33 -8.57
C GLY A 99 -4.48 -8.79 -8.43
N SER A 100 -3.56 -9.76 -8.56
CA SER A 100 -3.88 -11.18 -8.45
C SER A 100 -3.81 -11.68 -6.99
N MET A 101 -4.56 -12.75 -6.69
CA MET A 101 -4.42 -13.43 -5.40
C MET A 101 -3.10 -14.20 -5.37
N PRO A 102 -2.29 -14.11 -4.29
CA PRO A 102 -1.08 -14.91 -4.18
C PRO A 102 -1.44 -16.40 -4.14
N THR A 103 -0.92 -17.18 -5.08
CA THR A 103 -1.15 -18.63 -5.12
C THR A 103 0.07 -19.38 -4.58
N PHE A 104 -0.15 -20.48 -3.86
CA PHE A 104 0.94 -21.29 -3.31
C PHE A 104 1.87 -21.88 -4.38
N ILE A 105 1.35 -22.10 -5.60
CA ILE A 105 2.14 -22.60 -6.74
C ILE A 105 3.19 -21.58 -7.17
N ASP A 106 2.83 -20.29 -7.16
CA ASP A 106 3.76 -19.21 -7.46
C ASP A 106 4.88 -19.13 -6.40
N ALA A 107 4.61 -19.38 -5.12
CA ALA A 107 5.64 -19.35 -4.08
C ALA A 107 6.75 -20.40 -4.30
N GLY A 108 6.41 -21.54 -4.92
CA GLY A 108 7.39 -22.59 -5.27
C GLY A 108 8.21 -22.27 -6.53
N SER A 109 7.59 -21.66 -7.56
CA SER A 109 8.29 -21.28 -8.81
C SER A 109 9.15 -20.01 -8.65
N ASN A 110 8.81 -19.12 -7.72
CA ASN A 110 9.60 -17.92 -7.40
C ASN A 110 10.94 -18.22 -6.70
N PHE A 111 11.26 -19.47 -6.39
CA PHE A 111 12.62 -19.86 -6.01
C PHE A 111 13.58 -19.96 -7.21
N GLY A 112 13.07 -19.94 -8.46
CA GLY A 112 13.88 -20.15 -9.67
C GLY A 112 13.65 -19.17 -10.82
N GLY A 113 12.65 -18.29 -10.75
CA GLY A 113 12.42 -17.23 -11.74
C GLY A 113 11.81 -16.02 -11.06
N SER A 114 12.60 -14.96 -10.91
CA SER A 114 12.22 -13.77 -10.12
C SER A 114 11.31 -12.82 -10.89
N GLU A 115 11.36 -12.80 -12.23
CA GLU A 115 10.62 -11.82 -13.03
C GLU A 115 9.10 -12.11 -13.09
N VAL A 116 8.29 -11.07 -12.85
CA VAL A 116 6.83 -11.07 -13.03
C VAL A 116 6.48 -10.88 -14.50
N MET A 117 6.02 -11.95 -15.15
CA MET A 117 5.62 -11.95 -16.56
C MET A 117 4.19 -11.44 -16.80
N GLU A 118 3.34 -11.55 -15.78
CA GLU A 118 1.94 -11.15 -15.83
C GLU A 118 1.77 -9.64 -16.08
N ASP A 119 0.54 -9.24 -16.42
CA ASP A 119 0.22 -7.83 -16.51
C ASP A 119 0.25 -7.17 -15.13
N ASN A 120 0.84 -5.98 -15.05
CA ASN A 120 1.04 -5.26 -13.79
C ASN A 120 1.04 -3.74 -14.01
N LEU A 121 0.89 -2.99 -12.92
CA LEU A 121 0.80 -1.53 -12.96
C LEU A 121 2.02 -0.86 -13.62
N LEU A 122 3.25 -1.32 -13.37
CA LEU A 122 4.47 -0.74 -13.97
C LEU A 122 4.47 -0.94 -15.49
N LYS A 123 4.11 -2.14 -15.95
CA LYS A 123 3.97 -2.47 -17.37
C LYS A 123 2.92 -1.59 -18.05
N GLN A 124 1.78 -1.37 -17.39
CA GLN A 124 0.72 -0.49 -17.92
C GLN A 124 1.15 0.98 -17.95
N TRP A 125 1.87 1.47 -16.93
CA TRP A 125 2.41 2.83 -16.93
C TRP A 125 3.45 3.04 -18.04
N ASN A 126 4.35 2.09 -18.26
CA ASN A 126 5.31 2.15 -19.37
C ASN A 126 4.61 2.14 -20.73
N LYS A 127 3.60 1.27 -20.92
CA LYS A 127 2.77 1.28 -22.15
C LYS A 127 2.04 2.60 -22.36
N ALA A 128 1.65 3.27 -21.29
CA ALA A 128 1.03 4.60 -21.33
C ALA A 128 2.04 5.75 -21.48
N GLY A 129 3.33 5.46 -21.71
CA GLY A 129 4.40 6.44 -21.90
C GLY A 129 4.75 7.22 -20.62
N LYS A 130 4.45 6.68 -19.44
CA LYS A 130 4.83 7.31 -18.16
C LYS A 130 6.29 6.96 -17.84
N GLN A 131 7.01 7.93 -17.28
CA GLN A 131 8.36 7.71 -16.76
C GLN A 131 8.26 7.24 -15.30
N ILE A 132 8.84 6.08 -15.01
CA ILE A 132 8.86 5.49 -13.67
C ILE A 132 10.29 5.61 -13.12
N ARG A 133 10.48 6.48 -12.12
CA ARG A 133 11.72 6.51 -11.34
C ARG A 133 11.52 5.69 -10.07
N PHE A 134 12.51 4.90 -9.71
CA PHE A 134 12.43 3.96 -8.60
C PHE A 134 13.58 4.14 -7.62
N VAL A 135 13.26 4.00 -6.33
CA VAL A 135 14.21 3.95 -5.23
C VAL A 135 13.72 2.84 -4.30
N GLY A 136 14.53 1.81 -4.10
CA GLY A 136 14.20 0.66 -3.27
C GLY A 136 15.31 -0.39 -3.31
N ASP A 137 14.97 -1.62 -2.95
CA ASP A 137 15.91 -2.75 -2.87
C ASP A 137 15.93 -3.61 -4.15
N GLU A 138 16.83 -4.60 -4.15
CA GLU A 138 17.02 -5.55 -5.26
C GLU A 138 15.76 -6.38 -5.56
N THR A 139 14.92 -6.64 -4.55
CA THR A 139 13.67 -7.39 -4.69
C THR A 139 12.79 -6.85 -5.83
N TRP A 140 12.64 -5.53 -5.93
CA TRP A 140 11.85 -4.90 -6.99
C TRP A 140 12.51 -4.99 -8.36
N ILE A 141 13.83 -4.87 -8.42
CA ILE A 141 14.59 -4.93 -9.66
C ILE A 141 14.48 -6.35 -10.25
N ASP A 142 14.58 -7.37 -9.39
CA ASP A 142 14.46 -8.76 -9.80
C ASP A 142 13.03 -9.13 -10.26
N LEU A 143 12.00 -8.57 -9.58
CA LEU A 143 10.60 -8.81 -9.93
C LEU A 143 10.17 -8.06 -11.20
N PHE A 144 10.71 -6.87 -11.42
CA PHE A 144 10.29 -5.97 -12.48
C PHE A 144 11.50 -5.39 -13.23
N PRO A 145 12.29 -6.24 -13.89
CA PRO A 145 13.43 -5.79 -14.68
C PRO A 145 12.97 -4.87 -15.82
N ASP A 146 13.85 -3.93 -16.19
CA ASP A 146 13.68 -3.01 -17.32
C ASP A 146 12.39 -2.16 -17.26
N ARG A 147 11.83 -1.94 -16.07
CA ARG A 147 10.64 -1.09 -15.89
C ARG A 147 10.94 0.35 -15.52
N TYR A 148 12.17 0.64 -15.13
CA TYR A 148 12.56 1.91 -14.51
C TYR A 148 13.46 2.72 -15.44
N VAL A 149 13.40 4.05 -15.32
CA VAL A 149 14.33 4.97 -15.97
C VAL A 149 15.30 5.54 -14.93
N ASP A 150 16.53 5.80 -15.37
CA ASP A 150 17.57 6.43 -14.55
C ASP A 150 17.21 7.86 -14.08
#